data_AF-A0A3F3I4A0-F1
#
_entry.id   AF-A0A3F3I4A0-F1
#
_cell.length_a   1.000
_cell.length_b   1.000
_cell.length_c   1.000
_cell.angle_alpha   90.00
_cell.angle_beta   90.00
_cell.angle_gamma   90.00
#
_symmetry.space_group_name_H-M   'P 1'
#
loop_
_entity.id
_entity.type
_entity.pdbx_description
1 polymer ?
#
loop_
_entity_poly.entity_id
_entity_poly.type
_entity_poly.pdbx_seq_one_letter_code
_entity_poly.pdbx_strand_id
1 'polypeptide(L)'
;EFVEMQQTFELMGWGELPDELKIEIYDDVRFMVQELKGYYSSCDQFVQQRRNTVHFWVSSFQDGICSLEAAIKALKVRCLA
;
A
#
# COMPACT_ATOMS: atom_id res chain seq x y z
N GLU A 1 -8.78 -7.78 -13.32
CA GLU A 1 -8.62 -6.84 -12.18
C GLU A 1 -8.40 -7.54 -10.85
N PHE A 2 -9.35 -8.33 -10.32
CA PHE A 2 -9.16 -9.05 -9.03
C PHE A 2 -7.92 -9.97 -8.97
N VAL A 3 -7.63 -10.71 -10.05
CA VAL A 3 -6.47 -11.60 -10.12
C VAL A 3 -5.15 -10.81 -10.08
N GLU A 4 -5.09 -9.68 -10.76
CA GLU A 4 -3.90 -8.83 -10.81
C GLU A 4 -3.65 -8.16 -9.45
N MET A 5 -4.71 -7.72 -8.78
CA MET A 5 -4.66 -7.20 -7.42
C MET A 5 -4.09 -8.24 -6.45
N GLN A 6 -4.65 -9.44 -6.42
CA GLN A 6 -4.21 -10.49 -5.51
C GLN A 6 -2.73 -10.87 -5.74
N GLN A 7 -2.31 -11.02 -6.99
CA GLN A 7 -0.90 -11.28 -7.34
C GLN A 7 0.05 -10.14 -6.90
N THR A 8 -0.41 -8.89 -6.99
CA THR A 8 0.39 -7.73 -6.60
C THR A 8 0.60 -7.70 -5.09
N PHE A 9 -0.44 -7.99 -4.31
CA PHE A 9 -0.34 -8.09 -2.85
C PHE A 9 0.47 -9.31 -2.39
N GLU A 10 0.36 -10.46 -3.07
CA GLU A 10 1.18 -11.64 -2.80
C GLU A 10 2.67 -11.35 -2.97
N LEU A 11 3.05 -10.61 -4.02
CA LEU A 11 4.44 -10.23 -4.27
C LEU A 11 5.04 -9.37 -3.14
N MET A 12 4.20 -8.58 -2.47
CA MET A 12 4.59 -7.74 -1.33
C MET A 12 4.55 -8.48 0.02
N GLY A 13 4.10 -9.75 0.05
CA GLY A 13 3.87 -10.48 1.31
C GLY A 13 2.60 -10.01 2.05
N TRP A 14 1.68 -9.36 1.35
CA TRP A 14 0.45 -8.73 1.87
C TRP A 14 -0.82 -9.44 1.40
N GLY A 15 -0.70 -10.69 0.96
CA GLY A 15 -1.82 -11.51 0.46
C GLY A 15 -2.94 -11.72 1.47
N GLU A 16 -2.63 -11.74 2.77
CA GLU A 16 -3.58 -11.95 3.87
C GLU A 16 -4.19 -10.66 4.43
N LEU A 17 -3.89 -9.50 3.84
CA LEU A 17 -4.52 -8.25 4.29
C LEU A 17 -6.03 -8.27 4.04
N PRO A 18 -6.84 -7.65 4.92
CA PRO A 18 -8.27 -7.45 4.68
C PRO A 18 -8.52 -6.70 3.37
N ASP A 19 -9.58 -7.08 2.66
CA ASP A 19 -9.93 -6.50 1.34
C ASP A 19 -10.11 -4.98 1.41
N GLU A 20 -10.69 -4.48 2.51
CA GLU A 20 -10.88 -3.04 2.74
C GLU A 20 -9.56 -2.26 2.71
N LEU A 21 -8.51 -2.83 3.31
CA LEU A 21 -7.18 -2.22 3.31
C LEU A 21 -6.51 -2.37 1.95
N LYS A 22 -6.65 -3.54 1.30
CA LYS A 22 -6.12 -3.78 -0.05
C LYS A 22 -6.69 -2.79 -1.06
N ILE A 23 -7.99 -2.51 -1.01
CA ILE A 23 -8.65 -1.54 -1.88
C ILE A 23 -8.05 -0.15 -1.68
N GLU A 24 -7.85 0.28 -0.43
CA GLU A 24 -7.37 1.63 -0.12
C GLU A 24 -5.94 1.89 -0.61
N ILE A 25 -5.07 0.88 -0.63
CA ILE A 25 -3.65 1.03 -1.02
C ILE A 25 -3.32 0.41 -2.39
N TYR A 26 -4.33 -0.03 -3.14
CA TYR A 26 -4.10 -0.78 -4.37
C TYR A 26 -3.20 -0.04 -5.37
N ASP A 27 -3.47 1.25 -5.61
CA ASP A 27 -2.68 2.03 -6.57
C ASP A 27 -1.24 2.20 -6.09
N ASP A 28 -1.02 2.48 -4.80
CA ASP A 28 0.33 2.57 -4.23
C ASP A 28 1.10 1.27 -4.44
N VAL A 29 0.45 0.13 -4.15
CA VAL A 29 1.06 -1.21 -4.25
C VAL A 29 1.31 -1.60 -5.70
N ARG A 30 0.40 -1.27 -6.61
CA ARG A 30 0.58 -1.45 -8.05
C ARG A 30 1.83 -0.71 -8.56
N PHE A 31 2.01 0.54 -8.15
CA PHE A 31 3.16 1.34 -8.51
C PHE A 31 4.46 0.81 -7.88
N MET A 32 4.43 0.38 -6.61
CA MET A 32 5.58 -0.28 -5.99
C MET A 32 6.01 -1.54 -6.76
N VAL A 33 5.06 -2.36 -7.19
CA VAL A 33 5.37 -3.58 -7.97
C VAL A 33 5.91 -3.23 -9.36
N GLN A 34 5.43 -2.17 -10.00
CA GLN A 34 5.99 -1.72 -11.28
C GLN A 34 7.44 -1.24 -11.14
N GLU A 35 7.75 -0.55 -10.05
CA GLU A 35 9.11 -0.16 -9.69
C GLU A 35 10.00 -1.37 -9.40
N LEU A 36 9.51 -2.36 -8.64
CA LEU A 36 10.21 -3.63 -8.38
C LEU A 36 10.46 -4.45 -9.65
N LYS A 37 9.54 -4.41 -10.62
CA LYS A 37 9.71 -5.03 -11.94
C LYS A 37 10.68 -4.26 -12.85
N GLY A 38 11.14 -3.08 -12.44
CA GLY A 38 12.10 -2.27 -13.19
C GLY A 38 11.49 -1.46 -14.33
N TYR A 39 10.17 -1.25 -14.35
CA TYR A 39 9.54 -0.42 -15.40
C TYR A 39 9.88 1.06 -15.26
N TYR A 40 10.07 1.52 -14.03
CA TYR A 40 10.59 2.85 -13.70
C TYR A 40 11.24 2.81 -12.31
N SER A 41 11.90 3.91 -11.93
CA SER A 41 12.37 4.16 -10.57
C SER A 41 11.92 5.55 -10.19
N SER A 42 11.07 5.66 -9.16
CA SER A 42 10.63 6.97 -8.70
C SER A 42 11.69 7.55 -7.78
N CYS A 43 12.54 8.42 -8.34
CA CYS A 43 13.50 9.20 -7.56
C CYS A 43 12.85 10.40 -6.84
N ASP A 44 11.52 10.49 -6.84
CA ASP A 44 10.77 11.57 -6.22
C ASP A 44 10.59 11.35 -4.70
N GLN A 45 10.84 12.40 -3.92
CA GLN A 45 10.79 12.34 -2.46
C GLN A 45 9.37 12.09 -1.92
N PHE A 46 8.33 12.63 -2.57
CA PHE A 46 6.95 12.43 -2.13
C PHE A 46 6.48 11.00 -2.38
N VAL A 47 6.89 10.39 -3.49
CA VAL A 47 6.60 8.97 -3.76
C VAL A 47 7.30 8.08 -2.74
N GLN A 48 8.56 8.37 -2.40
CA GLN A 48 9.27 7.64 -1.34
C GLN A 48 8.57 7.78 0.01
N GLN A 49 8.13 8.99 0.38
CA GLN A 49 7.40 9.23 1.63
C GLN A 49 6.07 8.48 1.66
N ARG A 50 5.33 8.46 0.54
CA ARG A 50 4.07 7.72 0.44
C ARG A 50 4.31 6.22 0.63
N ARG A 51 5.32 5.65 -0.03
CA ARG A 51 5.70 4.25 0.15
C ARG A 51 6.03 3.92 1.60
N ASN A 52 6.85 4.74 2.26
CA ASN A 52 7.19 4.56 3.67
C ASN A 52 5.94 4.65 4.58
N THR A 53 5.02 5.55 4.26
CA THR A 53 3.75 5.69 5.00
C THR A 53 2.88 4.44 4.86
N VAL A 54 2.72 3.92 3.64
CA VAL A 54 1.99 2.68 3.37
C VAL A 54 2.60 1.51 4.16
N HIS A 55 3.90 1.30 4.03
CA HIS A 55 4.60 0.26 4.79
C HIS A 55 4.39 0.39 6.30
N PHE A 56 4.55 1.60 6.85
CA PHE A 56 4.40 1.84 8.27
C PHE A 56 3.02 1.44 8.81
N TRP A 57 1.94 1.87 8.14
CA TRP A 57 0.59 1.59 8.61
C TRP A 57 0.16 0.14 8.37
N VAL A 58 0.61 -0.48 7.27
CA VAL A 58 0.38 -1.91 7.03
C VAL A 58 1.08 -2.74 8.11
N SER A 59 2.36 -2.48 8.40
CA SER A 59 3.08 -3.19 9.47
C SER A 59 2.42 -2.94 10.83
N SER A 60 2.05 -1.69 11.14
CA SER A 60 1.38 -1.35 12.39
C SER A 60 0.06 -2.12 12.58
N PHE A 61 -0.69 -2.34 11.49
CA PHE A 61 -1.90 -3.14 11.52
C PHE A 61 -1.58 -4.64 11.72
N GLN A 62 -0.62 -5.18 10.96
CA GLN A 62 -0.22 -6.60 11.05
C GLN A 62 0.35 -6.96 12.43
N ASP A 63 1.08 -6.04 13.05
CA ASP A 63 1.66 -6.18 14.39
C ASP A 63 0.62 -5.98 15.51
N GLY A 64 -0.64 -5.67 15.17
CA GLY A 64 -1.70 -5.41 16.15
C GLY A 64 -1.54 -4.10 16.93
N ILE A 65 -0.71 -3.17 16.44
CA ILE A 65 -0.45 -1.86 17.07
C ILE A 65 -1.63 -0.91 16.82
N CYS A 66 -2.31 -1.01 15.67
CA CYS A 66 -3.50 -0.22 15.35
C CYS A 66 -4.65 -1.07 14.80
N SER A 67 -5.87 -0.52 14.88
CA SER A 67 -7.05 -1.15 14.26
C SER A 67 -7.05 -0.96 12.74
N LEU A 68 -7.79 -1.83 12.05
CA LEU A 68 -8.03 -1.74 10.60
C LEU A 68 -8.55 -0.36 10.21
N GLU A 69 -9.54 0.16 10.95
CA GLU A 69 -10.12 1.48 10.72
C GLU A 69 -9.08 2.60 10.86
N ALA A 70 -8.19 2.51 11.85
CA ALA A 70 -7.13 3.51 12.05
C ALA A 70 -6.11 3.50 10.90
N ALA A 71 -5.71 2.31 10.43
CA ALA A 71 -4.82 2.17 9.28
C ALA A 71 -5.47 2.75 8.01
N ILE A 72 -6.71 2.38 7.69
CA ILE A 72 -7.44 2.91 6.53
C ILE A 72 -7.57 4.43 6.61
N LYS A 73 -7.96 4.96 7.78
CA LYS A 73 -8.11 6.41 7.97
C LYS A 73 -6.80 7.19 7.79
N ALA A 74 -5.68 6.60 8.18
CA ALA A 74 -4.36 7.21 8.00
C ALA A 74 -3.84 7.11 6.57
N LEU A 75 -4.23 6.05 5.85
CA LEU A 75 -3.81 5.79 4.47
C LEU A 75 -4.67 6.50 3.43
N LYS A 76 -5.90 6.86 3.79
CA LYS A 76 -6.77 7.72 2.99
C LYS A 76 -6.05 9.00 2.62
N VAL A 77 -5.74 9.14 1.33
CA VAL A 77 -5.21 10.38 0.77
C VAL A 77 -6.29 11.44 0.92
N ARG A 78 -6.04 12.44 1.77
CA ARG A 78 -6.82 13.67 1.71
C ARG A 78 -6.33 14.41 0.47
N CYS A 79 -7.17 14.51 -0.57
CA CYS A 79 -6.99 15.58 -1.54
C CYS A 79 -6.88 16.89 -0.75
N LEU A 80 -5.69 17.50 -0.77
CA LEU A 80 -5.59 18.92 -0.45
C LEU A 80 -6.36 19.63 -1.56
N ALA A 81 -7.43 20.31 -1.15
CA ALA A 81 -8.28 21.14 -2.00
C ALA A 81 -7.47 22.20 -2.74
#